data_AF-A0A924LB50-F1
#
_entry.id   AF-A0A924LB50-F1
#
_cell.length_a   1.000
_cell.length_b   1.000
_cell.length_c   1.000
_cell.angle_alpha   90.00
_cell.angle_beta   90.00
_cell.angle_gamma   90.00
#
_symmetry.space_group_name_H-M   'P 1'
#
loop_
_entity.id
_entity.type
_entity.pdbx_description
1 polymer ?
#
loop_
_entity_poly.entity_id
_entity_poly.type
_entity_poly.pdbx_seq_one_letter_code
_entity_poly.pdbx_strand_id
1 'polypeptide(L)'
;MTWNAYHRRKETLRAMLTIADQHRDVSLTDLLDTVDGGHDAFANETELLFDLQMVWFQRLSGQMDRLLSEGLETPELVAVTAWVNAAAEMPGARALLDAHRTDPALQKAQAKELSFLAASAGVPTHHPRLTDVGQRIQDSARESVVYAEPITPDDNTRTGLISRLRGMIAA
;
A
#
# COMPACT_ATOMS: atom_id res chain seq x y z
N MET A 1 7.29 6.14 22.89
CA MET A 1 6.53 4.87 22.77
C MET A 1 7.26 3.77 23.50
N THR A 2 6.53 2.87 24.17
CA THR A 2 7.11 1.64 24.72
C THR A 2 7.36 0.63 23.60
N TRP A 3 8.29 -0.31 23.80
CA TRP A 3 8.54 -1.42 22.88
C TRP A 3 7.25 -2.17 22.50
N ASN A 4 6.39 -2.42 23.49
CA ASN A 4 5.10 -3.09 23.28
C ASN A 4 4.15 -2.30 22.38
N ALA A 5 4.11 -0.96 22.51
CA ALA A 5 3.27 -0.12 21.65
C ALA A 5 3.74 -0.14 20.19
N TYR A 6 5.07 -0.09 19.96
CA TYR A 6 5.64 -0.19 18.62
C TYR A 6 5.32 -1.54 17.95
N HIS A 7 5.52 -2.64 18.67
CA HIS A 7 5.21 -3.98 18.14
C HIS A 7 3.73 -4.16 17.84
N ARG A 8 2.85 -3.72 18.75
CA ARG A 8 1.40 -3.77 18.52
C ARG A 8 1.02 -3.03 17.25
N ARG A 9 1.48 -1.79 17.10
CA ARG A 9 1.19 -0.95 15.92
C ARG A 9 1.61 -1.63 14.62
N LYS A 10 2.79 -2.26 14.61
CA LYS A 10 3.30 -3.01 13.45
C LYS A 10 2.47 -4.25 13.12
N GLU A 11 2.07 -5.03 14.12
CA GLU A 11 1.21 -6.21 13.90
C GLU A 11 -0.20 -5.80 13.42
N THR A 12 -0.78 -4.77 14.02
CA THR A 12 -2.08 -4.22 13.60
C THR A 12 -2.03 -3.72 12.14
N LEU A 13 -0.98 -2.99 11.75
CA LEU A 13 -0.81 -2.55 10.36
C LEU A 13 -0.73 -3.72 9.38
N ARG A 14 -0.02 -4.79 9.74
CA ARG A 14 0.08 -6.00 8.91
C ARG A 14 -1.27 -6.68 8.73
N ALA A 15 -2.06 -6.78 9.81
CA ALA A 15 -3.40 -7.34 9.75
C ALA A 15 -4.32 -6.49 8.85
N MET A 16 -4.28 -5.16 9.01
CA MET A 16 -5.04 -4.22 8.15
C MET A 16 -4.67 -4.36 6.67
N LEU A 17 -3.37 -4.43 6.35
CA LEU A 17 -2.91 -4.63 4.97
C LEU A 17 -3.33 -5.98 4.39
N THR A 18 -3.35 -7.04 5.21
CA THR A 18 -3.85 -8.35 4.78
C THR A 18 -5.31 -8.28 4.34
N ILE A 19 -6.14 -7.51 5.07
CA ILE A 19 -7.55 -7.28 4.71
C ILE A 19 -7.64 -6.42 3.45
N ALA A 20 -6.88 -5.33 3.38
CA ALA A 20 -6.91 -4.41 2.22
C ALA A 20 -6.44 -5.09 0.92
N ASP A 21 -5.51 -6.04 0.99
CA ASP A 21 -5.07 -6.84 -0.16
C ASP A 21 -6.19 -7.78 -0.66
N GLN A 22 -7.09 -8.22 0.23
CA GLN A 22 -8.24 -9.07 -0.11
C GLN A 22 -9.46 -8.24 -0.57
N HIS A 23 -9.66 -7.06 0.01
CA HIS A 23 -10.81 -6.20 -0.20
C HIS A 23 -10.36 -4.77 -0.53
N ARG A 24 -10.22 -4.46 -1.82
CA ARG A 24 -9.63 -3.19 -2.28
C ARG A 24 -10.53 -1.97 -2.19
N ASP A 25 -11.80 -2.17 -1.87
CA ASP A 25 -12.80 -1.14 -1.61
C ASP A 25 -12.92 -0.78 -0.12
N VAL A 26 -12.15 -1.43 0.77
CA VAL A 26 -12.15 -1.14 2.20
C VAL A 26 -11.64 0.28 2.48
N SER A 27 -12.31 1.01 3.38
CA SER A 27 -11.85 2.32 3.84
C SER A 27 -10.90 2.22 5.04
N LEU A 28 -10.18 3.30 5.34
CA LEU A 28 -9.35 3.37 6.56
C LEU A 28 -10.21 3.27 7.82
N THR A 29 -11.38 3.90 7.84
CA THR A 29 -12.36 3.77 8.93
C THR A 29 -12.76 2.30 9.12
N ASP A 30 -13.13 1.58 8.05
CA ASP A 30 -13.50 0.16 8.15
C ASP A 30 -12.38 -0.69 8.75
N LEU A 31 -11.12 -0.41 8.37
CA LEU A 31 -9.94 -1.09 8.91
C LEU A 31 -9.73 -0.79 10.41
N LEU A 32 -9.87 0.48 10.82
CA LEU A 32 -9.74 0.88 12.23
C LEU A 32 -10.82 0.22 13.11
N ASP A 33 -12.03 0.09 12.57
CA ASP A 33 -13.18 -0.48 13.28
C ASP A 33 -13.18 -2.01 13.32
N THR A 34 -12.66 -2.67 12.27
CA THR A 34 -12.74 -4.13 12.12
C THR A 34 -11.52 -4.88 12.66
N VAL A 35 -10.33 -4.26 12.63
CA VAL A 35 -9.11 -4.93 13.12
C VAL A 35 -8.98 -4.80 14.63
N ASP A 36 -8.82 -5.92 15.31
CA ASP A 36 -8.57 -5.97 16.75
C ASP A 36 -7.40 -5.05 17.15
N GLY A 37 -7.67 -4.11 18.06
CA GLY A 37 -6.70 -3.12 18.51
C GLY A 37 -6.40 -2.01 17.49
N GLY A 38 -7.24 -1.82 16.46
CA GLY A 38 -7.11 -0.75 15.46
C GLY A 38 -7.00 0.64 16.09
N HIS A 39 -8.01 1.05 16.84
CA HIS A 39 -8.04 2.33 17.56
C HIS A 39 -7.01 2.45 18.70
N ASP A 40 -6.56 1.32 19.25
CA ASP A 40 -5.47 1.30 20.24
C ASP A 40 -4.10 1.56 19.59
N ALA A 41 -3.91 1.10 18.36
CA ALA A 41 -2.67 1.22 17.59
C ALA A 41 -2.57 2.55 16.84
N PHE A 42 -3.70 3.07 16.36
CA PHE A 42 -3.81 4.28 15.55
C PHE A 42 -4.96 5.13 16.07
N ALA A 43 -4.65 6.36 16.51
CA ALA A 43 -5.68 7.23 17.10
C ALA A 43 -6.70 7.74 16.07
N ASN A 44 -6.35 7.74 14.78
CA ASN A 44 -7.18 8.22 13.67
C ASN A 44 -6.62 7.75 12.32
N GLU A 45 -7.37 8.01 11.25
CA GLU A 45 -6.97 7.69 9.87
C GLU A 45 -5.67 8.37 9.45
N THR A 46 -5.39 9.60 9.91
CA THR A 46 -4.17 10.32 9.55
C THR A 46 -2.92 9.61 10.07
N GLU A 47 -2.95 9.09 11.30
CA GLU A 47 -1.86 8.28 11.83
C GLU A 47 -1.65 6.99 11.05
N LEU A 48 -2.75 6.33 10.65
CA LEU A 48 -2.68 5.12 9.81
C LEU A 48 -2.11 5.44 8.42
N LEU A 49 -2.52 6.56 7.81
CA LEU A 49 -2.01 7.04 6.54
C LEU A 49 -0.49 7.28 6.56
N PHE A 50 0.05 7.84 7.64
CA PHE A 50 1.49 8.04 7.76
C PHE A 50 2.27 6.73 7.82
N ASP A 51 1.77 5.74 8.56
CA ASP A 51 2.40 4.41 8.63
C ASP A 51 2.27 3.66 7.29
N LEU A 52 1.11 3.76 6.62
CA LEU A 52 0.90 3.22 5.27
C LEU A 52 1.89 3.83 4.27
N GLN A 53 2.04 5.15 4.26
CA GLN A 53 2.98 5.84 3.39
C GLN A 53 4.43 5.48 3.73
N MET A 54 4.76 5.28 5.00
CA MET A 54 6.09 4.86 5.43
C MET A 54 6.43 3.46 4.92
N VAL A 55 5.53 2.48 5.12
CA VAL A 55 5.78 1.10 4.68
C VAL A 55 5.79 1.00 3.15
N TRP A 56 4.93 1.76 2.47
CA TRP A 56 4.95 1.90 1.01
C TRP A 56 6.30 2.44 0.52
N PHE A 57 6.78 3.54 1.10
CA PHE A 57 8.05 4.14 0.69
C PHE A 57 9.24 3.22 0.94
N GLN A 58 9.25 2.48 2.06
CA GLN A 58 10.27 1.47 2.34
C GLN A 58 10.27 0.35 1.30
N ARG A 59 9.08 -0.13 0.91
CA ARG A 59 8.93 -1.15 -0.13
C ARG A 59 9.43 -0.66 -1.49
N LEU A 60 8.99 0.54 -1.90
CA LEU A 60 9.41 1.18 -3.14
C LEU A 60 10.93 1.36 -3.18
N SER A 61 11.53 1.86 -2.11
CA SER A 61 12.98 2.05 -2.01
C SER A 61 13.72 0.72 -2.14
N GLY A 62 13.24 -0.35 -1.49
CA GLY A 62 13.84 -1.68 -1.61
C GLY A 62 13.78 -2.27 -3.02
N GLN A 63 12.67 -2.08 -3.75
CA GLN A 63 12.57 -2.48 -5.16
C GLN A 63 13.54 -1.68 -6.04
N MET A 64 13.67 -0.38 -5.77
CA MET A 64 14.61 0.50 -6.46
C MET A 64 16.06 0.02 -6.27
N ASP A 65 16.48 -0.20 -5.02
CA ASP A 65 17.83 -0.65 -4.68
C ASP A 65 18.18 -2.00 -5.33
N ARG A 66 17.22 -2.92 -5.34
CA ARG A 66 17.37 -4.23 -5.99
C ARG A 66 17.62 -4.08 -7.49
N LEU A 67 16.77 -3.34 -8.20
CA LEU A 67 16.86 -3.17 -9.65
C LEU A 67 18.11 -2.39 -10.08
N LEU A 68 18.50 -1.36 -9.31
CA LEU A 68 19.75 -0.64 -9.54
C LEU A 68 20.97 -1.54 -9.40
N SER A 69 20.93 -2.52 -8.49
CA SER A 69 22.01 -3.49 -8.29
C SER A 69 22.09 -4.53 -9.41
N GLU A 70 20.98 -4.81 -10.09
CA GLU A 70 20.93 -5.76 -11.23
C GLU A 70 21.50 -5.12 -12.52
N GLY A 71 21.36 -3.80 -12.70
CA GLY A 71 22.07 -3.03 -13.74
C GLY A 71 21.64 -3.29 -15.19
N LEU A 72 20.45 -3.85 -15.40
CA LEU A 72 19.96 -4.29 -16.72
C LEU A 72 19.09 -3.27 -17.46
N GLU A 73 18.61 -2.22 -16.78
CA GLU A 73 17.62 -1.28 -17.30
C GLU A 73 18.14 0.17 -17.29
N THR A 74 17.48 1.05 -18.06
CA THR A 74 17.73 2.50 -17.98
C THR A 74 17.21 3.05 -16.64
N PRO A 75 17.78 4.14 -16.09
CA PRO A 75 17.34 4.69 -14.81
C PRO A 75 15.83 5.02 -14.74
N GLU A 76 15.27 5.53 -15.84
CA GLU A 76 13.84 5.83 -15.93
C GLU A 76 12.99 4.55 -15.89
N LEU A 77 13.38 3.52 -16.63
CA LEU A 77 12.68 2.23 -16.61
C LEU A 77 12.79 1.56 -15.23
N VAL A 78 13.96 1.62 -14.58
CA VAL A 78 14.15 1.14 -13.21
C VAL A 78 13.14 1.78 -12.25
N ALA A 79 12.92 3.10 -12.34
CA ALA A 79 11.99 3.79 -11.47
C ALA A 79 10.53 3.36 -11.69
N VAL A 80 10.13 3.19 -12.96
CA VAL A 80 8.81 2.67 -13.33
C VAL A 80 8.64 1.23 -12.84
N THR A 81 9.59 0.34 -13.16
CA THR A 81 9.58 -1.08 -12.76
C THR A 81 9.56 -1.24 -11.25
N ALA A 82 10.34 -0.45 -10.50
CA ALA A 82 10.34 -0.46 -9.04
C ALA A 82 8.98 -0.10 -8.47
N TRP A 83 8.34 0.93 -9.02
CA TRP A 83 7.01 1.37 -8.59
C TRP A 83 5.95 0.32 -8.89
N VAL A 84 5.96 -0.25 -10.10
CA VAL A 84 5.05 -1.32 -10.50
C VAL A 84 5.20 -2.55 -9.60
N ASN A 85 6.43 -2.99 -9.35
CA ASN A 85 6.69 -4.14 -8.48
C ASN A 85 6.24 -3.88 -7.03
N ALA A 86 6.51 -2.68 -6.49
CA ALA A 86 6.05 -2.32 -5.16
C ALA A 86 4.51 -2.29 -5.08
N ALA A 87 3.83 -1.77 -6.11
CA ALA A 87 2.38 -1.75 -6.20
C ALA A 87 1.78 -3.16 -6.32
N ALA A 88 2.43 -4.06 -7.05
CA ALA A 88 2.03 -5.46 -7.15
C ALA A 88 2.24 -6.23 -5.82
N GLU A 89 3.27 -5.91 -5.05
CA GLU A 89 3.54 -6.52 -3.74
C GLU A 89 2.67 -5.94 -2.60
N MET A 90 2.14 -4.74 -2.76
CA MET A 90 1.32 -4.06 -1.74
C MET A 90 0.06 -3.41 -2.35
N PRO A 91 -0.82 -4.19 -3.01
CA PRO A 91 -1.94 -3.67 -3.76
C PRO A 91 -2.96 -2.93 -2.90
N GLY A 92 -3.24 -3.40 -1.68
CA GLY A 92 -4.15 -2.76 -0.74
C GLY A 92 -3.59 -1.45 -0.20
N ALA A 93 -2.30 -1.42 0.17
CA ALA A 93 -1.64 -0.19 0.61
C ALA A 93 -1.68 0.89 -0.48
N ARG A 94 -1.38 0.50 -1.73
CA ARG A 94 -1.39 1.43 -2.87
C ARG A 94 -2.78 1.98 -3.13
N ALA A 95 -3.82 1.13 -3.11
CA ALA A 95 -5.21 1.54 -3.31
C ALA A 95 -5.67 2.54 -2.23
N LEU A 96 -5.37 2.28 -0.96
CA LEU A 96 -5.67 3.20 0.15
C LEU A 96 -4.96 4.55 -0.03
N LEU A 97 -3.65 4.54 -0.33
CA LEU A 97 -2.90 5.79 -0.57
C LEU A 97 -3.42 6.57 -1.79
N ASP A 98 -3.94 5.88 -2.80
CA ASP A 98 -4.54 6.50 -3.99
C ASP A 98 -5.90 7.13 -3.71
N ALA A 99 -6.75 6.47 -2.92
CA ALA A 99 -8.01 7.03 -2.46
C ALA A 99 -7.80 8.34 -1.66
N HIS A 100 -6.69 8.44 -0.94
CA HIS A 100 -6.31 9.61 -0.14
C HIS A 100 -5.28 10.53 -0.81
N ARG A 101 -5.09 10.44 -2.14
CA ARG A 101 -4.03 11.20 -2.84
C ARG A 101 -4.17 12.72 -2.75
N THR A 102 -5.36 13.24 -2.45
CA THR A 102 -5.59 14.69 -2.30
C THR A 102 -5.60 15.15 -0.84
N ASP A 103 -5.38 14.23 0.11
CA ASP A 103 -5.33 14.53 1.54
C ASP A 103 -4.13 15.45 1.86
N PRO A 104 -4.36 16.63 2.47
CA PRO A 104 -3.30 17.54 2.88
C PRO A 104 -2.21 16.89 3.73
N ALA A 105 -2.55 15.89 4.55
CA ALA A 105 -1.59 15.18 5.38
C ALA A 105 -0.51 14.48 4.55
N LEU A 106 -0.86 13.97 3.36
CA LEU A 106 0.08 13.22 2.51
C LEU A 106 0.91 14.10 1.58
N GLN A 107 0.58 15.38 1.38
CA GLN A 107 1.23 16.25 0.38
C GLN A 107 2.76 16.23 0.47
N LYS A 108 3.31 16.36 1.68
CA LYS A 108 4.77 16.36 1.88
C LYS A 108 5.40 15.00 1.54
N ALA A 109 4.72 13.91 1.91
CA ALA A 109 5.23 12.56 1.65
C ALA A 109 5.12 12.20 0.16
N GLN A 110 4.07 12.66 -0.52
CA GLN A 110 3.93 12.56 -1.97
C GLN A 110 5.03 13.33 -2.68
N ALA A 111 5.26 14.60 -2.33
CA ALA A 111 6.35 15.38 -2.92
C ALA A 111 7.72 14.69 -2.75
N LYS A 112 7.94 14.02 -1.61
CA LYS A 112 9.14 13.21 -1.36
C LYS A 112 9.19 11.97 -2.25
N GLU A 113 8.09 11.23 -2.41
CA GLU A 113 8.01 10.09 -3.33
C GLU A 113 8.29 10.52 -4.78
N LEU A 114 7.66 11.59 -5.26
CA LEU A 114 7.88 12.11 -6.61
C LEU A 114 9.34 12.54 -6.82
N SER A 115 9.92 13.23 -5.83
CA SER A 115 11.33 13.63 -5.88
C SER A 115 12.27 12.43 -5.89
N PHE A 116 11.93 11.38 -5.14
CA PHE A 116 12.68 10.13 -5.11
C PHE A 116 12.65 9.42 -6.46
N LEU A 117 11.47 9.25 -7.07
CA LEU A 117 11.31 8.65 -8.39
C LEU A 117 12.13 9.39 -9.46
N ALA A 118 12.06 10.71 -9.50
CA ALA A 118 12.82 11.52 -10.44
C ALA A 118 14.33 11.40 -10.22
N ALA A 119 14.78 11.47 -8.97
CA ALA A 119 16.20 11.34 -8.63
C ALA A 119 16.74 9.95 -9.01
N SER A 120 15.98 8.89 -8.74
CA SER A 120 16.34 7.52 -9.14
C SER A 120 16.39 7.34 -10.65
N ALA A 121 15.59 8.10 -11.40
CA ALA A 121 15.66 8.18 -12.86
C ALA A 121 16.83 9.05 -13.38
N GLY A 122 17.74 9.48 -12.50
CA GLY A 122 18.94 10.24 -12.85
C GLY A 122 18.74 11.76 -12.94
N VAL A 123 17.57 12.27 -12.54
CA VAL A 123 17.33 13.73 -12.52
C VAL A 123 18.06 14.35 -11.31
N PRO A 124 18.84 15.43 -11.49
CA PRO A 124 19.49 16.10 -10.36
C PRO A 124 18.47 16.62 -9.35
N THR A 125 18.73 16.43 -8.05
CA THR A 125 17.80 16.81 -6.95
C THR A 125 17.50 18.31 -6.84
N HIS A 126 18.32 19.17 -7.46
CA HIS A 126 18.10 20.61 -7.53
C HIS A 126 17.34 21.05 -8.81
N HIS A 127 16.89 20.10 -9.63
CA HIS A 127 16.15 20.40 -10.86
C HIS A 127 14.82 21.10 -10.52
N PRO A 128 14.49 22.25 -11.15
CA PRO A 128 13.34 23.06 -10.78
C PRO A 128 11.99 22.38 -11.00
N ARG A 129 11.95 21.32 -11.83
CA ARG A 129 10.75 20.53 -12.14
C ARG A 129 10.85 19.09 -11.63
N LEU A 130 11.63 18.84 -10.58
CA LEU A 130 11.90 17.49 -10.07
C LEU A 130 10.61 16.70 -9.82
N THR A 131 9.65 17.30 -9.11
CA THR A 131 8.36 16.66 -8.80
C THR A 131 7.49 16.46 -10.04
N ASP A 132 7.54 17.34 -11.05
CA ASP A 132 6.81 17.14 -12.31
C ASP A 132 7.34 15.92 -13.07
N VAL A 133 8.66 15.72 -13.08
CA VAL A 133 9.25 14.53 -13.70
C VAL A 133 8.84 13.27 -12.93
N GLY A 134 8.90 13.33 -11.60
CA GLY A 134 8.44 12.25 -10.73
C GLY A 134 6.96 11.90 -10.96
N GLN A 135 6.11 12.91 -11.19
CA GLN A 135 4.70 12.71 -11.48
C GLN A 135 4.51 11.95 -12.80
N ARG A 136 5.22 12.34 -13.86
CA ARG A 136 5.17 11.63 -15.15
C ARG A 136 5.61 10.16 -15.03
N ILE A 137 6.65 9.89 -14.24
CA ILE A 137 7.10 8.52 -13.94
C ILE A 137 6.00 7.75 -13.22
N GLN A 138 5.40 8.34 -12.17
CA GLN A 138 4.33 7.71 -11.42
C GLN A 138 3.09 7.44 -12.31
N ASP A 139 2.72 8.39 -13.17
CA ASP A 139 1.59 8.23 -14.10
C ASP A 139 1.83 7.09 -15.10
N SER A 140 3.03 7.03 -15.69
CA SER A 140 3.43 5.93 -16.59
C SER A 140 3.43 4.57 -15.86
N ALA A 141 3.89 4.55 -14.61
CA ALA A 141 3.86 3.34 -13.79
C ALA A 141 2.43 2.89 -13.51
N ARG A 142 1.52 3.80 -13.16
CA ARG A 142 0.08 3.51 -12.95
C ARG A 142 -0.59 2.91 -14.16
N GLU A 143 -0.29 3.41 -15.36
CA GLU A 143 -0.78 2.84 -16.62
C GLU A 143 -0.26 1.42 -16.87
N SER A 144 0.90 1.09 -16.31
CA SER A 144 1.60 -0.18 -16.50
C SER A 144 1.30 -1.23 -15.43
N VAL A 145 0.71 -0.86 -14.29
CA VAL A 145 0.44 -1.84 -13.22
C VAL A 145 -0.67 -2.79 -13.63
N VAL A 146 -0.33 -4.08 -13.62
CA VAL A 146 -1.29 -5.17 -13.62
C VAL A 146 -1.39 -5.70 -12.21
N TYR A 147 -2.54 -5.50 -11.58
CA TYR A 147 -2.79 -6.09 -10.27
C TYR A 147 -3.39 -7.48 -10.41
N ALA A 148 -3.00 -8.40 -9.53
CA ALA A 148 -3.71 -9.67 -9.37
C ALA A 148 -5.18 -9.40 -8.97
N GLU A 149 -6.10 -10.24 -9.44
CA GLU A 149 -7.50 -10.17 -9.04
C GLU A 149 -7.63 -10.42 -7.52
N PRO A 150 -8.41 -9.61 -6.79
CA PRO A 150 -8.70 -9.90 -5.39
C PRO A 150 -9.35 -11.27 -5.27
N ILE A 151 -8.92 -12.07 -4.29
CA ILE A 151 -9.58 -13.34 -3.98
C ILE A 151 -10.94 -13.00 -3.37
N THR A 152 -12.00 -13.03 -4.18
CA THR A 152 -13.36 -12.97 -3.66
C THR A 152 -13.62 -14.26 -2.87
N PRO A 153 -13.89 -14.21 -1.54
CA PRO A 153 -14.28 -15.41 -0.83
C PRO A 153 -15.56 -15.95 -1.46
N ASP A 154 -15.53 -17.22 -1.87
CA ASP A 154 -16.69 -17.92 -2.45
C ASP A 154 -17.82 -17.93 -1.41
N ASP A 155 -18.87 -17.13 -1.68
CA ASP A 155 -20.04 -16.95 -0.82
C ASP A 155 -20.79 -18.28 -0.57
N ASN A 156 -20.51 -19.31 -1.40
CA ASN A 156 -20.99 -20.67 -1.19
C ASN A 156 -20.47 -21.34 0.09
N THR A 157 -19.30 -20.94 0.60
CA THR A 157 -18.69 -21.60 1.76
C THR A 157 -19.45 -21.29 3.06
N ARG A 158 -19.99 -20.06 3.18
CA ARG A 158 -20.82 -19.65 4.33
C ARG A 158 -22.19 -20.33 4.32
N THR A 159 -22.78 -20.49 3.14
CA THR A 159 -24.09 -21.13 2.97
C THR A 159 -24.05 -22.63 3.29
N GLY A 160 -22.96 -23.33 2.92
CA GLY A 160 -22.80 -24.77 3.18
C GLY A 160 -22.66 -25.13 4.66
N LEU A 161 -22.01 -24.26 5.46
CA LEU A 161 -21.76 -24.52 6.88
C LEU A 161 -23.03 -24.33 7.73
N ILE A 162 -23.83 -23.30 7.43
CA ILE A 162 -25.14 -23.06 8.06
C ILE A 162 -26.14 -24.17 7.69
N SER A 163 -26.12 -24.65 6.43
CA SER A 163 -26.98 -25.76 5.99
C SER A 163 -26.64 -27.07 6.70
N ARG A 164 -25.35 -27.35 6.96
CA ARG A 164 -24.92 -28.54 7.72
C ARG A 164 -25.31 -28.48 9.19
N LEU A 165 -25.19 -27.31 9.83
CA LEU A 165 -25.62 -27.13 11.22
C LEU A 165 -27.14 -27.28 11.39
N ARG A 166 -27.95 -26.77 10.44
CA ARG A 166 -29.40 -26.98 10.45
C ARG A 166 -29.80 -28.45 10.24
N GLY A 167 -29.06 -29.18 9.40
CA GLY A 167 -29.29 -30.62 9.19
C GLY A 167 -29.02 -31.49 10.42
N MET A 168 -28.12 -31.07 11.32
CA MET A 168 -27.78 -31.82 12.54
C MET A 168 -28.71 -31.54 13.73
N ILE A 169 -29.43 -30.42 13.73
CA ILE A 169 -30.38 -30.07 14.82
C ILE A 169 -31.80 -30.59 14.51
N ALA A 170 -32.08 -30.94 13.25
CA ALA A 170 -33.37 -31.46 12.80
C ALA A 170 -33.45 -33.00 12.74
N ALA A 171 -32.43 -33.71 13.27
CA ALA A 171 -32.38 -35.17 13.40
C ALA A 171 -32.29 -35.56 14.88
#